data_AF-A0A941AQ39-F1
#
_entry.id   AF-A0A941AQ39-F1
#
_cell.length_a   1.000
_cell.length_b   1.000
_cell.length_c   1.000
_cell.angle_alpha   90.00
_cell.angle_beta   90.00
_cell.angle_gamma   90.00
#
_symmetry.space_group_name_H-M   'P 1'
#
loop_
_entity.id
_entity.type
_entity.pdbx_description
1 polymer ?
#
loop_
_entity_poly.entity_id
_entity_poly.type
_entity_poly.pdbx_seq_one_letter_code
_entity_poly.pdbx_strand_id
1 'polypeptide(L)'
;MQKQSFNAFVEASITTIKDFDSTRMSDIRKIIELALNYYDLTTSIRDKNELWIESIVEETILSKITELATGQDLNIEAVFNGQIVRNY
;
A
#
# COMPACT_ATOMS: atom_id res chain seq x y z
N MET A 1 6.82 18.76 -8.31
CA MET A 1 6.70 18.39 -6.88
C MET A 1 7.55 17.15 -6.68
N GLN A 2 8.55 17.17 -5.79
CA GLN A 2 9.40 15.99 -5.54
C GLN A 2 8.60 15.00 -4.70
N LYS A 3 8.50 13.73 -5.14
CA LYS A 3 7.84 12.68 -4.36
C LYS A 3 8.67 12.42 -3.09
N GLN A 4 8.00 12.33 -1.95
CA GLN A 4 8.61 12.03 -0.65
C GLN A 4 9.16 10.59 -0.64
N SER A 5 10.11 10.34 0.26
CA SER A 5 10.56 8.98 0.56
C SER A 5 9.39 8.14 1.12
N PHE A 6 9.48 6.81 1.00
CA PHE A 6 8.42 5.93 1.50
C PHE A 6 8.16 6.12 3.00
N ASN A 7 9.21 6.32 3.82
CA ASN A 7 9.05 6.60 5.26
C ASN A 7 8.25 7.89 5.50
N ALA A 8 8.64 9.00 4.83
CA ALA A 8 7.95 10.27 4.99
C ALA A 8 6.50 10.23 4.49
N PHE A 9 6.25 9.50 3.40
CA PHE A 9 4.90 9.26 2.89
C PHE A 9 4.05 8.46 3.89
N VAL A 10 4.59 7.39 4.48
CA VAL A 10 3.88 6.55 5.46
C VAL A 10 3.58 7.35 6.73
N GLU A 11 4.56 8.05 7.28
CA GLU A 11 4.38 8.92 8.44
C GLU A 11 3.27 9.96 8.20
N ALA A 12 3.32 10.67 7.07
CA ALA A 12 2.29 11.62 6.69
C ALA A 12 0.92 10.95 6.56
N SER A 13 0.84 9.80 5.89
CA SER A 13 -0.42 9.07 5.69
C SER A 13 -1.05 8.63 7.01
N ILE A 14 -0.25 8.09 7.94
CA ILE A 14 -0.70 7.70 9.28
C ILE A 14 -1.34 8.89 10.02
N THR A 15 -0.74 10.09 9.94
CA THR A 15 -1.33 11.27 10.61
C THR A 15 -2.68 11.72 10.03
N THR A 16 -3.00 11.33 8.80
CA THR A 16 -4.31 11.64 8.18
C THR A 16 -5.39 10.61 8.52
N ILE A 17 -4.99 9.41 8.96
CA ILE A 17 -5.90 8.33 9.31
C ILE A 17 -6.21 8.42 10.81
N LYS A 18 -7.42 8.86 11.14
CA LYS A 18 -7.89 8.94 12.53
C LYS A 18 -7.85 7.56 13.19
N ASP A 19 -7.31 7.48 14.40
CA ASP A 19 -7.22 6.26 15.22
C ASP A 19 -6.54 5.09 14.47
N PHE A 20 -5.50 5.42 13.70
CA PHE A 20 -4.70 4.46 12.96
C PHE A 20 -4.18 3.33 13.85
N ASP A 21 -4.29 2.10 13.36
CA ASP A 21 -3.85 0.88 14.01
C ASP A 21 -3.05 0.05 13.01
N SER A 22 -1.75 -0.15 13.30
CA SER A 22 -0.83 -0.86 12.40
C SER A 22 -1.13 -2.35 12.25
N THR A 23 -1.98 -2.91 13.11
CA THR A 23 -2.44 -4.29 13.03
C THR A 23 -3.75 -4.43 12.24
N ARG A 24 -4.41 -3.31 11.95
CA ARG A 24 -5.69 -3.28 11.26
C ARG A 24 -5.48 -3.18 9.75
N MET A 25 -5.65 -4.29 9.04
CA MET A 25 -5.43 -4.34 7.59
C MET A 25 -6.27 -3.33 6.80
N SER A 26 -7.45 -2.95 7.29
CA SER A 26 -8.26 -1.90 6.65
C SER A 26 -7.64 -0.50 6.75
N ASP A 27 -6.82 -0.21 7.77
CA ASP A 27 -6.07 1.04 7.87
C ASP A 27 -4.80 1.00 7.00
N ILE A 28 -4.10 -0.14 6.96
CA ILE A 28 -2.98 -0.34 6.02
C ILE A 28 -3.44 -0.19 4.57
N ARG A 29 -4.61 -0.75 4.25
CA ARG A 29 -5.21 -0.64 2.92
C ARG A 29 -5.48 0.80 2.50
N LYS A 30 -5.90 1.68 3.41
CA LYS A 30 -6.05 3.12 3.11
C LYS A 30 -4.71 3.74 2.73
N ILE A 31 -3.61 3.35 3.37
CA ILE A 31 -2.26 3.83 3.02
C ILE A 31 -1.88 3.34 1.62
N ILE A 32 -2.20 2.10 1.26
CA ILE A 32 -1.99 1.58 -0.09
C ILE A 32 -2.79 2.38 -1.12
N GLU A 33 -4.08 2.64 -0.86
CA GLU A 33 -4.93 3.46 -1.73
C GLU A 33 -4.36 4.87 -1.93
N LEU A 34 -3.82 5.48 -0.87
CA LEU A 34 -3.11 6.75 -0.96
C LEU A 34 -1.82 6.62 -1.80
N ALA A 35 -1.08 5.53 -1.65
CA ALA A 35 0.17 5.29 -2.35
C ALA A 35 -0.03 5.13 -3.87
N LEU A 36 -1.09 4.43 -4.29
CA LEU A 36 -1.44 4.28 -5.71
C LEU A 36 -1.56 5.66 -6.38
N ASN A 37 -2.28 6.58 -5.73
CA ASN A 37 -2.49 7.92 -6.25
C ASN A 37 -1.22 8.80 -6.11
N TYR A 38 -0.54 8.75 -4.98
CA TYR A 38 0.62 9.60 -4.70
C TYR A 38 1.82 9.26 -5.61
N TYR A 39 2.05 7.97 -5.83
CA TYR A 39 3.14 7.49 -6.67
C TYR A 39 2.73 7.29 -8.13
N ASP A 40 1.49 7.59 -8.51
CA ASP A 40 0.99 7.48 -9.89
C ASP A 40 1.21 6.07 -10.45
N LEU A 41 0.81 5.06 -9.65
CA LEU A 41 0.99 3.64 -9.95
C LEU A 41 -0.11 3.15 -10.89
N THR A 42 0.23 2.23 -11.78
CA THR A 42 -0.71 1.58 -12.70
C THR A 42 -1.51 0.47 -12.04
N THR A 43 -1.02 -0.05 -10.90
CA THR A 43 -1.73 -0.99 -10.02
C THR A 43 -3.10 -0.44 -9.64
N SER A 44 -4.12 -1.29 -9.71
CA SER A 44 -5.50 -0.88 -9.45
C SER A 44 -6.20 -1.82 -8.47
N ILE A 45 -7.13 -1.28 -7.68
CA ILE A 45 -8.01 -2.08 -6.82
C ILE A 45 -9.32 -2.31 -7.56
N ARG A 46 -9.63 -3.59 -7.83
CA ARG A 46 -10.87 -4.03 -8.50
C ARG A 46 -11.75 -4.82 -7.54
N ASP A 47 -13.06 -4.84 -7.82
CA ASP A 47 -14.07 -5.60 -7.08
C ASP A 47 -13.99 -5.48 -5.56
N LYS A 48 -13.61 -4.28 -5.10
CA LYS A 48 -13.42 -3.90 -3.70
C LYS A 48 -12.40 -4.71 -2.92
N ASN A 49 -11.80 -5.79 -3.41
CA ASN A 49 -10.82 -6.57 -2.66
C ASN A 49 -9.66 -7.14 -3.47
N GLU A 50 -9.66 -6.99 -4.79
CA GLU A 50 -8.59 -7.52 -5.63
C GLU A 50 -7.58 -6.43 -5.98
N LEU A 51 -6.30 -6.67 -5.71
CA LEU A 51 -5.21 -5.81 -6.16
C LEU A 51 -4.65 -6.34 -7.48
N TRP A 52 -4.81 -5.58 -8.55
CA TRP A 52 -4.31 -5.90 -9.89
C TRP A 52 -3.00 -5.17 -10.13
N ILE A 53 -1.89 -5.91 -10.08
CA ILE A 53 -0.53 -5.40 -10.20
C ILE A 53 0.00 -5.63 -11.62
N GLU A 54 0.40 -4.54 -12.26
CA GLU A 54 0.87 -4.53 -13.66
C GLU A 54 2.42 -4.45 -13.75
N SER A 55 3.13 -4.44 -12.61
CA SER A 55 4.60 -4.33 -12.58
C SER A 55 5.21 -4.85 -11.27
N ILE A 56 6.30 -5.63 -11.38
CA ILE A 56 7.12 -6.10 -10.24
C ILE A 56 7.66 -4.91 -9.42
N VAL A 57 7.97 -3.79 -10.08
CA VAL A 57 8.47 -2.59 -9.40
C VAL A 57 7.39 -2.02 -8.49
N GLU A 58 6.15 -1.96 -8.96
CA GLU A 58 5.02 -1.46 -8.16
C GLU A 58 4.70 -2.42 -7.00
N GLU A 59 4.76 -3.73 -7.22
CA GLU A 59 4.62 -4.73 -6.15
C GLU A 59 5.64 -4.51 -5.04
N THR A 60 6.89 -4.23 -5.42
CA THR A 60 7.99 -3.98 -4.48
C THR A 60 7.75 -2.70 -3.69
N ILE A 61 7.30 -1.63 -4.35
CA ILE A 61 6.96 -0.35 -3.71
C ILE A 61 5.84 -0.56 -2.69
N LEU A 62 4.74 -1.20 -3.08
CA LEU A 62 3.59 -1.43 -2.22
C LEU A 62 3.91 -2.36 -1.05
N SER A 63 4.75 -3.37 -1.28
CA SER A 63 5.25 -4.24 -0.20
C SER A 63 6.11 -3.46 0.78
N LYS A 64 6.99 -2.56 0.30
CA LYS A 64 7.80 -1.74 1.19
C LYS A 64 6.96 -0.77 2.02
N ILE A 65 5.93 -0.16 1.41
CA ILE A 65 4.98 0.71 2.12
C ILE A 65 4.22 -0.09 3.19
N THR A 66 3.83 -1.33 2.89
CA THR A 66 3.17 -2.22 3.85
C THR A 66 4.06 -2.53 5.05
N GLU A 67 5.32 -2.90 4.80
CA GLU A 67 6.31 -3.16 5.85
C GLU A 67 6.47 -1.95 6.77
N LEU A 68 6.62 -0.76 6.19
CA LEU A 68 6.79 0.49 6.92
C LEU A 68 5.55 0.88 7.74
N ALA A 69 4.34 0.69 7.18
CA ALA A 69 3.09 1.03 7.84
C ALA A 69 2.75 0.08 9.00
N THR A 70 3.13 -1.19 8.87
CA THR A 70 2.88 -2.22 9.89
C THR A 70 3.98 -2.28 10.95
N GLY A 71 5.21 -1.87 10.59
CA GLY A 71 6.41 -2.09 11.40
C GLY A 71 6.80 -3.58 11.48
N GLN A 72 6.30 -4.40 10.55
CA GLN A 72 6.48 -5.84 10.49
C GLN A 72 6.97 -6.26 9.11
N ASP A 73 7.58 -7.44 8.99
CA ASP A 73 7.95 -8.04 7.71
C ASP A 73 6.72 -8.63 7.00
N LEU A 74 5.76 -7.76 6.67
CA LEU A 74 4.54 -8.05 5.94
C LEU A 74 4.61 -7.43 4.54
N ASN A 75 4.11 -8.16 3.56
CA ASN A 75 4.02 -7.71 2.18
C ASN A 75 2.58 -7.34 1.81
N ILE A 76 2.42 -6.84 0.58
CA ILE A 76 1.12 -6.40 0.08
C ILE A 76 0.07 -7.54 0.00
N GLU A 77 0.48 -8.81 -0.13
CA GLU A 77 -0.44 -9.95 -0.12
C GLU A 77 -1.19 -10.11 1.20
N ALA A 78 -0.53 -9.82 2.33
CA ALA A 78 -1.16 -9.90 3.65
C ALA A 78 -2.34 -8.91 3.78
N VAL A 79 -2.20 -7.73 3.19
CA VAL A 79 -3.22 -6.66 3.24
C VAL A 79 -4.46 -7.03 2.44
N PHE A 80 -4.27 -7.70 1.29
CA PHE A 80 -5.33 -8.12 0.39
C PHE A 80 -5.74 -9.59 0.59
N ASN A 81 -5.28 -10.24 1.67
CA ASN A 81 -5.60 -11.63 1.99
C ASN A 81 -5.36 -12.59 0.80
N GLY A 82 -4.25 -12.39 0.08
CA GLY A 82 -3.88 -13.16 -1.12
C GLY A 82 -4.69 -12.84 -2.38
N GLN A 83 -5.63 -11.89 -2.37
CA GLN A 83 -6.42 -11.48 -3.53
C GLN A 83 -5.62 -10.51 -4.42
N ILE A 84 -4.56 -11.03 -5.02
CA ILE A 84 -3.66 -10.30 -5.92
C ILE A 84 -3.63 -10.96 -7.29
N VAL A 85 -3.88 -10.17 -8.33
CA VAL A 85 -3.75 -10.56 -9.73
C VAL A 85 -2.49 -9.89 -10.29
N ARG A 86 -1.58 -10.68 -10.88
CA ARG A 86 -0.32 -10.20 -11.45
C ARG A 86 -0.35 -10.34 -12.97
N ASN A 87 -0.18 -9.24 -13.69
CA ASN A 87 -0.31 -9.17 -15.16
C ASN A 87 0.97 -8.65 -15.85
N TYR A 88 2.13 -8.75 -15.20
CA TYR A 88 3.42 -8.37 -15.79
C TYR A 88 4.09 -9.50 -16.57
#